data_AF-A0A962QP02-F1
#
_entry.id   AF-A0A962QP02-F1
#
_cell.length_a   1.000
_cell.length_b   1.000
_cell.length_c   1.000
_cell.angle_alpha   90.00
_cell.angle_beta   90.00
_cell.angle_gamma   90.00
#
_symmetry.space_group_name_H-M   'P 1'
#
loop_
_entity.id
_entity.type
_entity.pdbx_description
1 polymer ?
#
loop_
_entity_poly.entity_id
_entity_poly.type
_entity_poly.pdbx_seq_one_letter_code
_entity_poly.pdbx_strand_id
1 'polypeptide(L)' 'MAEIRNYTLNFGPQHPAAHGVLRLVLEMDGEVIERADPHVGLLHRGTEK' A
#
# COMPACT_ATOMS: atom_id res chain seq x y z
N MET A 1 21.90 -0.69 -20.19
CA MET A 1 20.56 -0.89 -19.59
C MET A 1 20.60 -0.25 -18.20
N ALA A 2 19.65 0.62 -17.87
CA ALA A 2 19.59 1.18 -16.53
C ALA A 2 19.22 0.04 -15.55
N GLU A 3 20.01 -0.15 -14.48
CA GLU A 3 19.63 -1.06 -13.40
C GLU A 3 18.42 -0.45 -12.68
N ILE A 4 17.25 -1.04 -12.88
CA ILE A 4 16.04 -0.65 -12.14
C ILE A 4 16.19 -1.22 -10.73
N ARG A 5 16.30 -0.33 -9.74
CA ARG A 5 16.33 -0.72 -8.34
C ARG A 5 14.89 -0.85 -7.86
N ASN A 6 14.57 -1.97 -7.21
CA ASN A 6 13.28 -2.14 -6.55
C ASN A 6 13.07 -0.98 -5.55
N TYR A 7 11.94 -0.30 -5.66
CA TYR A 7 11.60 0.83 -4.81
C TYR A 7 10.30 0.57 -4.06
N THR A 8 10.25 1.06 -2.83
CA THR A 8 9.10 0.88 -1.95
C THR A 8 8.22 2.13 -2.01
N LEU A 9 6.96 1.96 -2.39
CA LEU A 9 5.96 3.02 -2.48
C LEU A 9 4.92 2.86 -1.38
N ASN A 10 4.61 3.95 -0.68
CA ASN A 10 3.55 3.97 0.34
C ASN A 10 2.29 4.60 -0.26
N PHE A 11 1.30 3.76 -0.54
CA PHE A 11 -0.02 4.16 -0.98
C PHE A 11 -0.93 4.31 0.24
N GLY A 12 -1.11 5.56 0.68
CA GLY A 12 -1.72 5.85 1.98
C GLY A 12 -3.23 6.13 1.97
N PRO A 13 -3.86 6.18 3.16
CA PRO A 13 -5.29 6.48 3.35
C PRO A 13 -5.77 7.81 2.76
N GLN A 14 -4.85 8.78 2.63
CA GLN A 14 -5.17 10.10 2.10
C GLN A 14 -5.43 10.08 0.59
N HIS A 15 -4.97 9.03 -0.11
CA HIS A 15 -5.13 8.94 -1.55
C HIS A 15 -6.60 8.66 -1.89
N PRO A 16 -7.25 9.41 -2.81
CA PRO A 16 -8.67 9.20 -3.14
C PRO A 16 -8.99 7.78 -3.59
N ALA A 17 -8.07 7.15 -4.33
CA ALA A 17 -8.22 5.77 -4.78
C ALA A 17 -7.99 4.71 -3.68
N ALA A 18 -7.63 5.10 -2.45
CA ALA A 18 -7.61 4.19 -1.30
C ALA A 18 -9.01 3.88 -0.76
N HIS A 19 -10.05 4.59 -1.24
CA HIS A 19 -11.46 4.35 -0.92
C HIS A 19 -11.73 4.21 0.58
N GLY A 20 -11.16 5.10 1.39
CA GLY A 20 -11.29 5.08 2.85
C GLY A 20 -9.94 5.04 3.51
N VAL A 21 -9.71 4.08 4.40
CA VAL A 21 -8.50 4.03 5.23
C VAL A 21 -7.56 2.88 4.88
N LEU A 22 -7.53 2.46 3.61
CA LEU A 22 -6.58 1.45 3.16
C LEU A 22 -5.18 2.07 3.05
N ARG A 23 -4.18 1.36 3.56
CA ARG A 23 -2.77 1.65 3.32
C ARG A 23 -2.10 0.43 2.71
N LEU A 24 -1.38 0.62 1.61
CA LEU A 24 -0.56 -0.41 0.97
C LEU A 24 0.90 0.04 0.94
N VAL A 25 1.80 -0.85 1.32
CA VAL A 25 3.22 -0.71 1.01
C VAL A 25 3.51 -1.60 -0.19
N LEU A 26 3.91 -0.99 -1.30
CA LEU A 26 4.15 -1.66 -2.57
C LEU A 26 5.65 -1.76 -2.82
N GLU A 27 6.13 -2.93 -3.19
CA GLU A 27 7.46 -3.12 -3.76
C GLU A 27 7.32 -3.21 -5.27
N MET A 28 8.01 -2.32 -5.99
CA MET A 28 7.83 -2.14 -7.43
C MET A 28 9.15 -2.31 -8.17
N ASP A 29 9.09 -3.01 -9.30
CA ASP A 29 10.12 -3.02 -10.35
C ASP A 29 9.56 -2.26 -11.56
N GLY A 30 10.00 -1.00 -11.73
CA GLY A 30 9.44 -0.12 -12.76
C GLY A 30 7.94 0.10 -12.54
N GLU A 31 7.11 -0.25 -13.52
CA GLU A 31 5.64 -0.13 -13.44
C GLU A 31 4.94 -1.40 -12.92
N VAL A 32 5.71 -2.46 -12.65
CA VAL A 32 5.20 -3.74 -12.16
C VAL A 32 5.25 -3.78 -10.63
N ILE A 33 4.17 -4.26 -10.01
CA ILE A 33 4.11 -4.50 -8.57
C ILE A 33 4.57 -5.94 -8.31
N GLU A 34 5.69 -6.11 -7.62
CA GLU A 34 6.23 -7.41 -7.22
C GLU A 34 5.58 -7.90 -5.92
N ARG A 35 5.29 -6.99 -5.00
CA ARG A 35 4.64 -7.30 -3.72
C ARG A 35 3.78 -6.14 -3.23
N ALA A 36 2.67 -6.48 -2.58
CA ALA A 36 1.82 -5.55 -1.86
C ALA A 36 1.61 -6.01 -0.42
N ASP A 37 1.89 -5.15 0.55
CA ASP A 37 1.64 -5.37 1.98
C ASP A 37 0.50 -4.46 2.47
N PRO A 38 -0.71 -5.00 2.67
CA PRO A 38 -1.85 -4.23 3.13
C PRO A 38 -1.84 -4.05 4.65
N HIS A 39 -1.73 -2.79 5.08
CA HIS A 39 -1.92 -2.41 6.47
C HIS A 39 -3.40 -2.13 6.75
N VAL A 40 -4.05 -3.07 7.45
CA VAL A 40 -5.46 -2.99 7.85
C VAL A 40 -5.62 -2.55 9.30
N GLY A 41 -6.87 -2.36 9.74
CA GLY A 41 -7.20 -2.03 11.14
C GLY A 41 -7.32 -0.53 11.43
N LEU A 42 -7.08 0.35 10.45
CA LEU A 42 -7.21 1.80 10.61
C LEU A 42 -8.65 2.28 10.89
N LEU A 43 -9.65 1.45 10.55
CA LEU A 43 -11.06 1.67 10.93
C LEU A 43 -11.55 0.68 11.99
N HIS A 44 -10.68 -0.15 12.57
CA HIS A 44 -11.14 -1.14 13.54
C HIS A 44 -11.71 -0.43 14.78
N ARG A 45 -12.99 -0.70 15.08
CA ARG A 45 -13.70 -0.11 16.22
C ARG A 45 -13.87 -1.08 17.39
N GLY A 46 -13.46 -2.33 17.24
CA GLY A 46 -13.70 -3.37 18.25
C GLY A 46 -15.19 -3.65 18.46
N THR A 47 -16.02 -3.54 17.42
CA THR A 47 -17.48 -3.68 17.51
C THR A 47 -17.94 -5.02 18.09
N GLU A 48 -17.13 -6.06 17.92
CA GLU A 48 -17.39 -7.42 18.40
C GLU A 48 -16.98 -7.63 19.87
N LYS A 49 -16.41 -6.61 20.52
CA LYS A 49 -16.05 -6.61 21.94
C LYS A 49 -17.20 -6.05 22.77
#